data_AF-A0AAW4BN40-F1
#
_entry.id   AF-A0AAW4BN40-F1
#
_cell.length_a   1.000
_cell.length_b   1.000
_cell.length_c   1.000
_cell.angle_alpha   90.00
_cell.angle_beta   90.00
_cell.angle_gamma   90.00
#
_symmetry.space_group_name_H-M   'P 1'
#
loop_
_entity.id
_entity.type
_entity.pdbx_description
1 polymer ?
#
loop_
_entity_poly.entity_id
_entity_poly.type
_entity_poly.pdbx_seq_one_letter_code
_entity_poly.pdbx_strand_id
1 'polypeptide(L)'
;GKALKSLNLPFHVSPHMLRHTYATHMLKGMLEHKSSKFEPLMYLQARLGHSSITTTMKYLHLVNDLVDDLSIEYQQQIDAIA
;
A
#
# COMPACT_ATOMS: atom_id res chain seq x y z
N GLY A 1 19.04 -12.77 -6.16
CA GLY A 1 19.57 -13.64 -5.09
C GLY A 1 19.24 -15.10 -5.37
N LYS A 2 19.94 -16.05 -4.76
CA LYS A 2 19.77 -17.50 -4.99
C LYS A 2 18.31 -17.96 -4.83
N ALA A 3 17.60 -17.44 -3.83
CA ALA A 3 16.18 -17.73 -3.58
C ALA A 3 15.21 -17.24 -4.67
N LEU A 4 15.51 -16.13 -5.35
CA LEU A 4 14.64 -15.63 -6.44
C LEU A 4 14.75 -16.51 -7.69
N LYS A 5 15.93 -17.10 -7.94
CA LYS A 5 16.15 -17.97 -9.10
C LYS A 5 15.36 -19.28 -9.01
N SER A 6 15.11 -19.80 -7.81
CA SER A 6 14.33 -21.03 -7.62
C SER A 6 12.82 -20.85 -7.79
N LEU A 7 12.32 -19.62 -7.80
CA LEU A 7 10.88 -19.33 -7.95
C LEU A 7 10.39 -19.39 -9.41
N ASN A 8 11.30 -19.49 -10.39
CA ASN A 8 11.00 -19.55 -11.82
C ASN A 8 9.97 -18.50 -12.28
N LEU A 9 10.12 -17.25 -11.82
CA LEU A 9 9.20 -16.16 -12.14
C LEU A 9 9.36 -15.73 -13.61
N PRO A 10 8.27 -15.37 -14.30
CA PRO A 10 8.32 -14.94 -15.69
C PRO A 10 8.89 -13.52 -15.87
N PHE A 11 9.30 -12.86 -14.78
CA PHE A 11 9.85 -11.51 -14.77
C PHE A 11 11.05 -11.39 -13.84
N HIS A 12 11.89 -10.39 -14.10
CA HIS A 12 13.02 -10.06 -13.25
C HIS A 12 12.56 -9.44 -11.93
N VAL A 13 13.19 -9.81 -10.82
CA VAL A 13 12.93 -9.22 -9.50
C VAL A 13 14.21 -8.60 -8.95
N SER A 14 14.11 -7.34 -8.55
CA SER A 14 15.20 -6.57 -7.94
C SER A 14 14.86 -6.20 -6.49
N PRO A 15 15.87 -5.90 -5.64
CA PRO A 15 15.62 -5.44 -4.27
C PRO A 15 14.74 -4.19 -4.19
N HIS A 16 14.85 -3.28 -5.17
CA HIS A 16 14.00 -2.08 -5.21
C HIS A 16 12.54 -2.39 -5.51
N MET A 17 12.25 -3.40 -6.34
CA MET A 17 10.86 -3.86 -6.53
C MET A 17 10.27 -4.40 -5.24
N LEU A 18 11.00 -5.27 -4.54
CA LEU A 18 10.55 -5.82 -3.26
C LEU A 18 10.30 -4.72 -2.21
N ARG A 19 11.15 -3.69 -2.19
CA ARG A 19 10.94 -2.51 -1.34
C ARG A 19 9.66 -1.76 -1.70
N HIS A 20 9.35 -1.61 -2.98
CA HIS A 20 8.10 -1.00 -3.43
C HIS A 20 6.89 -1.86 -3.07
N THR A 21 6.95 -3.16 -3.29
CA THR A 21 5.92 -4.12 -2.87
C THR A 21 5.65 -4.02 -1.37
N TYR A 22 6.70 -4.05 -0.53
CA TYR A 22 6.57 -3.89 0.92
C TYR A 22 5.88 -2.57 1.28
N ALA A 23 6.31 -1.46 0.68
CA ALA A 23 5.78 -0.15 1.00
C ALA A 23 4.30 0.01 0.62
N THR A 24 3.92 -0.51 -0.55
CA THR A 24 2.54 -0.52 -1.03
C THR A 24 1.63 -1.31 -0.10
N HIS A 25 1.98 -2.56 0.20
CA HIS A 25 1.14 -3.40 1.06
C HIS A 25 1.08 -2.90 2.51
N MET A 26 2.20 -2.40 3.05
CA MET A 26 2.24 -1.85 4.39
C MET A 26 1.33 -0.62 4.51
N LEU A 27 1.40 0.32 3.54
CA LEU A 27 0.57 1.51 3.55
C LEU A 27 -0.92 1.15 3.44
N LYS A 28 -1.27 0.26 2.50
CA LYS A 28 -2.65 -0.20 2.31
C LYS A 28 -3.23 -0.80 3.59
N GLY A 29 -2.53 -1.74 4.23
CA GLY A 29 -2.99 -2.34 5.48
C GLY A 29 -3.17 -1.33 6.62
N MET A 30 -2.26 -0.35 6.74
CA MET A 30 -2.42 0.71 7.76
C MET A 30 -3.61 1.63 7.49
N LEU A 31 -3.94 1.89 6.23
CA LEU A 31 -5.08 2.75 5.84
C LEU A 31 -6.42 2.03 5.98
N GLU A 32 -6.47 0.73 5.69
CA GLU A 32 -7.65 -0.12 5.94
C GLU A 32 -7.96 -0.19 7.45
N HIS A 33 -6.93 -0.18 8.29
CA HIS A 33 -7.08 -0.14 9.74
C HIS A 33 -7.11 1.31 10.26
N LYS A 34 -8.30 1.93 10.27
CA LYS A 34 -8.58 3.31 10.74
C LYS A 34 -8.17 3.64 12.20
N SER A 35 -7.58 2.69 12.93
CA SER A 35 -7.18 2.81 14.34
C SER A 35 -5.67 3.00 14.54
N SER A 36 -4.93 3.48 13.52
CA SER A 36 -3.51 3.75 13.71
C SER A 36 -3.29 4.93 14.66
N LYS A 37 -2.49 4.73 15.71
CA LYS A 37 -2.07 5.78 16.67
C LYS A 37 -1.17 6.85 16.04
N PHE A 38 -0.80 6.67 14.78
CA PHE A 38 0.18 7.49 14.06
C PHE A 38 -0.22 7.61 12.60
N GLU A 39 0.28 8.66 11.95
CA GLU A 39 0.06 8.90 10.52
C GLU A 39 0.77 7.82 9.66
N PRO A 40 0.01 7.02 8.87
CA PRO A 40 0.56 5.90 8.10
C PRO A 40 1.70 6.28 7.16
N LEU A 41 1.59 7.45 6.51
CA LEU A 41 2.61 7.91 5.55
C LEU A 41 3.92 8.31 6.25
N MET A 42 3.84 8.94 7.43
CA MET A 42 5.01 9.30 8.23
C MET A 42 5.71 8.06 8.79
N TYR A 43 4.92 7.09 9.27
CA TYR A 43 5.44 5.80 9.69
C TYR A 43 6.20 5.11 8.55
N LEU A 44 5.60 5.08 7.36
CA LEU A 44 6.22 4.46 6.20
C LEU A 44 7.51 5.17 5.79
N GLN A 45 7.54 6.50 5.82
CA GLN A 45 8.75 7.27 5.54
C GLN A 45 9.89 6.86 6.48
N ALA A 46 9.64 6.85 7.79
CA ALA A 46 10.62 6.47 8.80
C ALA A 46 11.08 5.02 8.62
N ARG A 47 10.14 4.10 8.40
CA ARG A 47 10.41 2.67 8.19
C ARG A 47 11.27 2.40 6.95
N LEU A 48 11.08 3.19 5.90
CA LEU A 48 11.85 3.08 4.67
C LEU A 48 13.18 3.84 4.74
N GLY A 49 13.35 4.78 5.68
CA GLY A 49 14.52 5.65 5.75
C GLY A 49 14.56 6.68 4.63
N HIS A 50 13.40 7.18 4.18
CA HIS A 50 13.36 8.26 3.20
C HIS A 50 13.67 9.61 3.86
N SER A 51 14.61 10.34 3.30
CA SER A 51 14.97 11.70 3.75
C SER A 51 13.87 12.73 3.45
N SER A 52 13.00 12.46 2.48
CA SER A 52 11.88 13.34 2.12
C SER A 52 10.56 12.61 2.15
N ILE A 53 9.54 13.26 2.73
CA ILE A 53 8.15 12.78 2.68
C ILE A 53 7.63 12.70 1.24
N THR A 54 8.11 13.57 0.34
CA THR A 54 7.70 13.57 -1.08
C THR A 54 8.14 12.30 -1.80
N THR A 55 9.26 11.68 -1.39
CA THR A 55 9.68 10.37 -1.91
C THR A 55 8.72 9.24 -1.49
N THR A 56 8.08 9.38 -0.33
CA THR A 56 7.09 8.42 0.19
C THR A 56 5.70 8.66 -0.38
N MET A 57 5.34 9.91 -0.71
CA MET A 57 4.03 10.28 -1.29
C MET A 57 3.72 9.53 -2.59
N LYS A 58 4.72 8.98 -3.29
CA LYS A 58 4.49 8.16 -4.47
C LYS A 58 3.59 6.94 -4.22
N TYR A 59 3.44 6.48 -2.98
CA TYR A 59 2.53 5.37 -2.62
C TYR A 59 1.10 5.82 -2.32
N LEU A 60 0.81 7.13 -2.33
CA LEU A 60 -0.55 7.63 -2.04
C LEU A 60 -1.57 7.34 -3.15
N HIS A 61 -1.15 6.95 -4.36
CA HIS A 61 -2.10 6.51 -5.39
C HIS A 61 -2.97 5.34 -4.92
N LEU A 62 -2.50 4.55 -3.95
CA LEU A 62 -3.25 3.48 -3.30
C LEU A 62 -4.46 3.97 -2.50
N VAL A 63 -4.49 5.25 -2.11
CA VAL A 63 -5.64 5.86 -1.43
C VAL A 63 -6.84 5.91 -2.38
N ASN A 64 -6.60 6.15 -3.68
CA ASN A 64 -7.69 6.20 -4.66
C ASN A 64 -8.38 4.83 -4.76
N ASP A 65 -7.60 3.75 -4.84
CA ASP A 65 -8.14 2.38 -4.86
C ASP A 65 -9.02 2.09 -3.63
N LEU A 66 -8.60 2.54 -2.43
CA LEU A 66 -9.38 2.37 -1.19
C LEU A 66 -10.65 3.20 -1.16
N VAL A 67 -10.63 4.41 -1.73
CA VAL A 67 -11.82 5.28 -1.83
C VAL A 67 -12.85 4.69 -2.79
N ASP A 68 -12.39 4.08 -3.89
CA ASP A 68 -13.26 3.39 -4.84
C ASP A 68 -13.95 2.20 -4.17
N ASP A 69 -13.19 1.37 -3.43
CA ASP A 69 -13.73 0.23 -2.67
C ASP A 69 -14.81 0.67 -1.65
N LEU A 70 -14.54 1.75 -0.89
CA LEU A 70 -15.50 2.31 0.07
C LEU A 70 -16.77 2.85 -0.60
N SER A 71 -16.62 3.46 -1.78
CA SER A 71 -17.74 4.01 -2.54
C SER A 71 -18.68 2.90 -3.03
N ILE A 72 -18.11 1.77 -3.47
CA ILE A 72 -18.86 0.57 -3.86
C ILE A 72 -19.62 0.01 -2.65
N GLU A 73 -18.95 -0.14 -1.50
CA GLU A 73 -19.57 -0.67 -0.28
C GLU A 73 -20.75 0.21 0.19
N TYR A 74 -20.58 1.53 0.16
CA TYR A 74 -21.65 2.46 0.54
C TYR A 74 -22.86 2.37 -0.39
N GLN A 75 -22.63 2.26 -1.71
CA GLN A 75 -23.71 2.09 -2.68
C GLN A 75 -24.50 0.79 -2.43
N GLN A 76 -23.81 -0.31 -2.16
CA GLN A 76 -24.45 -1.59 -1.83
C GLN A 76 -25.33 -1.51 -0.57
N GLN A 77 -24.90 -0.76 0.45
CA GLN A 77 -25.69 -0.55 1.66
C GLN A 77 -26.95 0.28 1.40
N ILE A 78 -26.88 1.30 0.54
CA ILE A 78 -28.06 2.07 0.13
C ILE A 78 -29.05 1.18 -0.62
N ASP A 79 -28.56 0.42 -1.61
CA ASP A 79 -29.40 -0.44 -2.45
C ASP A 79 -30.07 -1.55 -1.62
N ALA A 80 -29.45 -2.00 -0.52
CA ALA A 80 -30.02 -3.01 0.37
C ALA A 80 -31.10 -2.47 1.33
N ILE A 81 -31.22 -1.15 1.49
CA ILE A 81 -32.23 -0.50 2.34
C ILE A 81 -33.45 -0.05 1.51
N ALA A 82 -33.30 0.10 0.20
CA ALA A 82 -34.36 0.43 -0.76
C ALA A 82 -35.22 -0.79 -1.14
#